data_AF-A0A1M6M548-F1
#
_entry.id   AF-A0A1M6M548-F1
#
_cell.length_a   1.000
_cell.length_b   1.000
_cell.length_c   1.000
_cell.angle_alpha   90.00
_cell.angle_beta   90.00
_cell.angle_gamma   90.00
#
_symmetry.space_group_name_H-M   'P 1'
#
loop_
_entity.id
_entity.type
_entity.pdbx_description
1 polymer ?
#
loop_
_entity_poly.entity_id
_entity_poly.type
_entity_poly.pdbx_seq_one_letter_code
_entity_poly.pdbx_strand_id
1 'polypeptide(L)'
;MGTRRNYQRKVSKNDNPLQILPVAADLIDYTLNLTDNKNHFPKKIRFTIVNRIQERVLSIYEKLLEANEIFPIRNETDRIRRLELQRAALADCKMLLFYIELSRKRGYIDKGSFEYWTKKTLDVKFMSAAWYKAEQEAAEKAASAPEENQ
;
A
#
# COMPACT_ATOMS: atom_id res chain seq x y z
N MET A 1 -2.71 11.04 24.62
CA MET A 1 -2.00 11.57 23.44
C MET A 1 -0.93 10.57 23.02
N GLY A 2 -1.11 9.86 21.91
CA GLY A 2 -0.21 8.78 21.49
C GLY A 2 0.95 9.30 20.63
N THR A 3 2.17 9.08 21.09
CA THR A 3 3.42 9.45 20.43
C THR A 3 3.54 8.73 19.08
N ARG A 4 3.50 9.48 17.98
CA ARG A 4 3.80 8.96 16.63
C ARG A 4 5.28 8.57 16.56
N ARG A 5 5.59 7.28 16.77
CA ARG A 5 6.93 6.73 16.51
C ARG A 5 7.21 6.81 15.01
N ASN A 6 8.22 7.57 14.62
CA ASN A 6 8.69 7.67 13.24
C ASN A 6 9.39 6.35 12.85
N TYR A 7 8.68 5.52 12.08
CA TYR A 7 9.24 4.32 11.46
C TYR A 7 9.89 4.72 10.12
N GLN A 8 11.09 5.32 10.16
CA GLN A 8 11.90 5.48 8.97
C GLN A 8 12.68 4.19 8.73
N ARG A 9 12.32 3.43 7.69
CA ARG A 9 13.03 2.23 7.24
C ARG A 9 14.25 2.63 6.40
N LYS A 10 15.41 2.01 6.65
CA LYS A 10 16.60 2.11 5.79
C LYS A 10 16.28 1.50 4.42
N VAL A 11 16.34 2.30 3.37
CA VAL A 11 16.14 1.88 1.97
C VAL A 11 17.36 1.05 1.55
N SER A 12 17.13 -0.18 1.09
CA SER A 12 18.16 -1.08 0.56
C SER A 12 18.20 -1.02 -0.97
N LYS A 13 19.39 -1.17 -1.52
CA LYS A 13 19.84 -0.77 -2.87
C LYS A 13 19.38 -1.69 -4.02
N ASN A 14 18.18 -2.27 -3.96
CA ASN A 14 17.57 -3.09 -5.03
C ASN A 14 16.09 -2.67 -5.21
N ASP A 15 15.89 -1.47 -5.77
CA ASP A 15 14.59 -0.83 -6.00
C ASP A 15 13.84 -1.43 -7.19
N ASN A 16 13.62 -2.75 -7.20
CA ASN A 16 12.73 -3.37 -8.19
C ASN A 16 11.27 -3.19 -7.70
N PRO A 17 10.39 -2.51 -8.47
CA PRO A 17 8.97 -2.39 -8.15
C PRO A 17 8.31 -3.73 -7.75
N LEU A 18 8.77 -4.84 -8.33
CA LEU A 18 8.27 -6.19 -8.04
C LEU A 18 8.44 -6.62 -6.58
N GLN A 19 9.38 -6.04 -5.82
CA GLN A 19 9.57 -6.41 -4.42
C GLN A 19 8.37 -6.02 -3.54
N ILE A 20 7.49 -5.12 -4.00
CA ILE A 20 6.31 -4.73 -3.22
C ILE A 20 5.22 -5.79 -3.19
N LEU A 21 5.08 -6.61 -4.24
CA LEU A 21 4.00 -7.57 -4.37
C LEU A 21 4.06 -8.67 -3.29
N PRO A 22 5.21 -9.29 -3.00
CA PRO A 22 5.32 -10.22 -1.88
C PRO A 22 4.99 -9.58 -0.52
N VAL A 23 5.40 -8.32 -0.31
CA VAL A 23 5.12 -7.59 0.95
C VAL A 23 3.63 -7.28 1.08
N ALA A 24 2.95 -6.98 -0.03
CA ALA A 24 1.50 -6.80 -0.07
C ALA A 24 0.75 -8.12 0.16
N ALA A 25 1.22 -9.24 -0.41
CA ALA A 25 0.65 -10.57 -0.16
C ALA A 25 0.76 -10.95 1.32
N ASP A 26 1.93 -10.75 1.95
CA ASP A 26 2.13 -10.95 3.40
C ASP A 26 1.21 -10.09 4.28
N LEU A 27 0.81 -8.91 3.79
CA LEU A 27 -0.17 -8.04 4.44
C LEU A 27 -1.59 -8.58 4.28
N ILE A 28 -1.94 -9.11 3.10
CA ILE A 28 -3.23 -9.77 2.85
C ILE A 28 -3.38 -10.96 3.80
N ASP A 29 -2.41 -11.88 3.82
CA ASP A 29 -2.47 -13.08 4.64
C ASP A 29 -2.66 -12.75 6.12
N TYR A 30 -1.88 -11.79 6.63
CA TYR A 30 -2.04 -11.35 8.02
C TYR A 30 -3.42 -10.72 8.26
N THR A 31 -3.91 -9.90 7.34
CA THR A 31 -5.21 -9.22 7.44
C THR A 31 -6.36 -10.22 7.45
N LEU A 32 -6.36 -11.20 6.54
CA LEU A 32 -7.41 -12.23 6.47
C LEU A 32 -7.41 -13.08 7.75
N ASN A 33 -6.25 -13.58 8.16
CA ASN A 33 -6.12 -14.37 9.39
C ASN A 33 -6.61 -13.63 10.65
N LEU A 34 -6.26 -12.35 10.78
CA LEU A 34 -6.67 -11.56 11.93
C LEU A 34 -8.18 -11.23 11.90
N THR A 35 -8.73 -10.93 10.72
CA THR A 35 -10.15 -10.54 10.58
C THR A 35 -11.12 -11.72 10.61
N ASP A 36 -10.66 -12.94 10.31
CA ASP A 36 -11.47 -14.16 10.44
C ASP A 36 -11.58 -14.66 11.89
N ASN A 37 -10.67 -14.22 12.77
CA ASN A 37 -10.66 -14.60 14.17
C ASN A 37 -11.84 -13.95 14.93
N LYS A 38 -12.78 -14.79 15.38
CA LYS A 38 -13.99 -14.37 16.12
C LYS A 38 -13.70 -13.72 17.48
N ASN A 39 -12.55 -13.98 18.08
CA ASN A 39 -12.12 -13.35 19.34
C ASN A 39 -11.70 -11.90 19.12
N HIS A 40 -11.26 -11.57 17.90
CA HIS A 40 -10.93 -10.20 17.51
C HIS A 40 -12.14 -9.50 16.87
N PHE A 41 -12.74 -10.12 15.85
CA PHE A 41 -13.84 -9.54 15.09
C PHE A 41 -15.14 -10.35 15.29
N PRO A 42 -16.10 -9.85 16.08
CA PRO A 42 -17.38 -10.51 16.28
C PRO A 42 -18.18 -10.68 14.98
N LYS A 43 -18.97 -11.76 14.86
CA LYS A 43 -19.77 -12.06 13.65
C LYS A 43 -20.61 -10.87 13.14
N LYS A 44 -21.21 -10.09 14.05
CA LYS A 44 -22.09 -8.96 13.70
C LYS A 44 -21.41 -7.83 12.93
N ILE A 45 -20.07 -7.71 13.01
CA ILE A 45 -19.31 -6.67 12.29
C ILE A 45 -18.63 -7.19 11.01
N ARG A 46 -18.81 -8.48 10.69
CA ARG A 46 -18.17 -9.12 9.53
C ARG A 46 -18.59 -8.46 8.22
N PHE A 47 -19.90 -8.26 8.04
CA PHE A 47 -20.46 -7.63 6.84
C PHE A 47 -20.37 -6.10 6.81
N THR A 48 -19.72 -5.47 7.80
CA THR A 48 -19.56 -4.02 7.86
C THR A 48 -18.09 -3.62 7.79
N ILE A 49 -17.36 -3.70 8.90
CA ILE A 49 -15.97 -3.23 8.97
C ILE A 49 -15.01 -4.25 8.35
N VAL A 50 -15.19 -5.55 8.62
CA VAL A 50 -14.28 -6.58 8.10
C VAL A 50 -14.32 -6.62 6.57
N ASN A 51 -15.51 -6.64 5.96
CA ASN A 51 -15.61 -6.64 4.50
C ASN A 51 -14.87 -5.44 3.87
N ARG A 52 -15.05 -4.24 4.42
CA ARG A 52 -14.33 -3.03 3.95
C ARG A 52 -12.80 -3.15 4.11
N ILE A 53 -12.33 -3.75 5.21
CA ILE A 53 -10.90 -3.98 5.44
C ILE A 53 -10.33 -4.97 4.40
N GLN A 54 -11.02 -6.09 4.20
CA GLN A 54 -10.60 -7.14 3.27
C GLN A 54 -10.61 -6.61 1.82
N GLU A 55 -11.65 -5.88 1.43
CA GLU A 55 -11.70 -5.18 0.15
C GLU A 55 -10.53 -4.21 -0.03
N ARG A 56 -10.19 -3.41 0.99
CA ARG A 56 -9.06 -2.46 0.89
C ARG A 56 -7.74 -3.19 0.69
N VAL A 57 -7.47 -4.25 1.45
CA VAL A 57 -6.17 -4.93 1.38
C VAL A 57 -5.97 -5.66 0.06
N LEU A 58 -7.03 -6.27 -0.49
CA LEU A 58 -7.01 -6.89 -1.81
C LEU A 58 -6.79 -5.84 -2.90
N SER A 59 -7.50 -4.71 -2.80
CA SER A 59 -7.39 -3.66 -3.81
C SER A 59 -6.02 -2.97 -3.84
N ILE A 60 -5.28 -2.95 -2.73
CA ILE A 60 -3.87 -2.51 -2.73
C ILE A 60 -3.05 -3.41 -3.65
N TYR A 61 -3.17 -4.73 -3.51
CA TYR A 61 -2.40 -5.68 -4.32
C TYR A 61 -2.79 -5.59 -5.80
N GLU A 62 -4.09 -5.60 -6.09
CA GLU A 62 -4.63 -5.50 -7.45
C GLU A 62 -4.06 -4.27 -8.17
N LYS A 63 -4.12 -3.09 -7.54
CA LYS A 63 -3.62 -1.84 -8.13
C LYS A 63 -2.11 -1.84 -8.33
N LEU A 64 -1.35 -2.43 -7.42
CA LEU A 64 0.10 -2.54 -7.56
C LEU A 64 0.48 -3.49 -8.70
N LEU A 65 -0.26 -4.59 -8.85
CA LEU A 65 -0.09 -5.53 -9.95
C LEU A 65 -0.46 -4.86 -11.29
N GLU A 66 -1.65 -4.26 -11.38
CA GLU A 66 -2.09 -3.53 -12.58
C GLU A 66 -1.11 -2.42 -12.97
N ALA A 67 -0.61 -1.65 -11.99
CA ALA A 67 0.41 -0.65 -12.25
C ALA A 67 1.66 -1.29 -12.85
N ASN A 68 2.09 -2.44 -12.33
CA ASN A 68 3.27 -3.15 -12.81
C ASN A 68 3.11 -3.64 -14.26
N GLU A 69 1.94 -4.20 -14.60
CA GLU A 69 1.64 -4.75 -15.94
C GLU A 69 1.59 -3.71 -17.07
N ILE A 70 1.57 -2.41 -16.75
CA ILE A 70 1.69 -1.35 -17.77
C ILE A 70 3.09 -1.30 -18.39
N PHE A 71 4.11 -1.93 -17.78
CA PHE A 71 5.46 -1.94 -18.33
C PHE A 71 5.58 -2.90 -19.54
N PRO A 72 6.27 -2.52 -20.62
CA PRO A 72 7.01 -1.27 -20.84
C PRO A 72 6.09 -0.09 -21.17
N ILE A 73 6.40 1.09 -20.62
CA ILE A 73 5.68 2.35 -20.89
C ILE A 73 5.91 2.75 -22.36
N ARG A 74 4.86 2.82 -23.17
CA ARG A 74 4.96 3.13 -24.60
C ARG A 74 4.60 4.57 -24.93
N ASN A 75 3.79 5.21 -24.10
CA ASN A 75 3.29 6.56 -24.32
C ASN A 75 2.95 7.26 -22.99
N GLU A 76 2.59 8.55 -23.06
CA GLU A 76 2.23 9.33 -21.87
C GLU A 76 0.95 8.83 -21.18
N THR A 77 -0.01 8.25 -21.91
CA THR A 77 -1.23 7.68 -21.33
C THR A 77 -0.92 6.48 -20.44
N ASP A 78 -0.03 5.58 -20.87
CA ASP A 78 0.45 4.46 -20.05
C ASP A 78 1.06 4.98 -18.74
N ARG A 79 1.90 6.01 -18.85
CA ARG A 79 2.56 6.63 -17.71
C ARG A 79 1.54 7.23 -16.73
N ILE A 80 0.60 8.03 -17.21
CA ILE A 80 -0.46 8.63 -16.38
C ILE A 80 -1.25 7.53 -15.69
N ARG A 81 -1.66 6.49 -16.42
CA ARG A 81 -2.45 5.38 -15.87
C ARG A 81 -1.72 4.63 -14.76
N ARG A 82 -0.42 4.39 -14.94
CA ARG A 82 0.43 3.74 -13.94
C ARG A 82 0.58 4.57 -12.67
N LEU A 83 0.80 5.88 -12.82
CA LEU A 83 0.86 6.82 -11.69
C LEU A 83 -0.49 6.91 -10.95
N GLU A 84 -1.61 6.90 -11.66
CA GLU A 84 -2.96 6.87 -11.06
C GLU A 84 -3.17 5.63 -10.19
N LEU A 85 -2.80 4.44 -10.70
CA LEU A 85 -2.92 3.18 -9.97
C LEU A 85 -2.06 3.17 -8.70
N GLN A 86 -0.82 3.66 -8.78
CA GLN A 86 0.05 3.80 -7.61
C GLN A 86 -0.53 4.78 -6.56
N ARG A 87 -1.08 5.92 -6.99
CA ARG A 87 -1.76 6.87 -6.08
C ARG A 87 -2.99 6.24 -5.44
N ALA A 88 -3.75 5.45 -6.20
CA ALA A 88 -4.91 4.75 -5.69
C ALA A 88 -4.51 3.67 -4.65
N ALA A 89 -3.44 2.90 -4.88
CA ALA A 89 -2.90 1.97 -3.90
C ALA A 89 -2.45 2.69 -2.61
N LEU A 90 -1.81 3.85 -2.74
CA LEU A 90 -1.44 4.70 -1.59
C LEU A 90 -2.66 5.22 -0.82
N ALA A 91 -3.76 5.54 -1.52
CA ALA A 91 -5.02 5.94 -0.89
C ALA A 91 -5.63 4.77 -0.11
N ASP A 92 -5.64 3.57 -0.67
CA ASP A 92 -6.14 2.38 0.04
C ASP A 92 -5.27 2.01 1.24
N CYS A 93 -3.94 2.17 1.17
CA CYS A 93 -3.07 2.03 2.34
C CYS A 93 -3.48 2.98 3.48
N LYS A 94 -3.83 4.24 3.16
CA LYS A 94 -4.30 5.21 4.17
C LYS A 94 -5.66 4.82 4.73
N MET A 95 -6.57 4.34 3.88
CA MET A 95 -7.88 3.84 4.32
C MET A 95 -7.75 2.61 5.22
N LEU A 96 -6.86 1.68 4.88
CA LEU A 96 -6.58 0.51 5.70
C LEU A 96 -6.01 0.93 7.07
N LEU A 97 -5.06 1.86 7.13
CA LEU A 97 -4.55 2.42 8.39
C LEU A 97 -5.66 3.04 9.26
N PHE A 98 -6.59 3.75 8.63
CA PHE A 98 -7.77 4.28 9.34
C PHE A 98 -8.63 3.16 9.93
N TYR A 99 -8.90 2.10 9.18
CA TYR A 99 -9.68 0.96 9.69
C TYR A 99 -8.94 0.18 10.79
N ILE A 100 -7.62 0.08 10.73
CA ILE A 100 -6.79 -0.51 11.78
C ILE A 100 -6.93 0.30 13.08
N GLU A 101 -6.82 1.63 12.99
CA GLU A 101 -7.02 2.52 14.14
C GLU A 101 -8.45 2.41 14.70
N LEU A 102 -9.46 2.38 13.84
CA LEU A 102 -10.84 2.19 14.25
C LEU A 102 -11.06 0.85 14.96
N SER A 103 -10.46 -0.23 14.45
CA SER A 103 -10.54 -1.57 15.06
C SER A 103 -9.94 -1.58 16.46
N ARG A 104 -8.82 -0.86 16.67
CA ARG A 104 -8.22 -0.69 18.00
C ARG A 104 -9.12 0.12 18.93
N LYS A 105 -9.67 1.25 18.45
CA LYS A 105 -10.60 2.11 19.22
C LYS A 105 -11.87 1.38 19.66
N ARG A 106 -12.36 0.44 18.85
CA ARG A 106 -13.53 -0.39 19.15
C ARG A 106 -13.23 -1.62 20.01
N GLY A 107 -11.95 -1.86 20.33
CA GLY A 107 -11.53 -3.01 21.13
C GLY A 107 -11.53 -4.34 20.39
N TYR A 108 -11.57 -4.34 19.04
CA TYR A 108 -11.53 -5.56 18.24
C TYR A 108 -10.13 -6.18 18.21
N ILE A 109 -9.08 -5.36 18.32
CA ILE A 109 -7.70 -5.82 18.30
C ILE A 109 -6.94 -5.32 19.52
N ASP A 110 -6.01 -6.13 20.01
CA ASP A 110 -5.09 -5.75 21.08
C ASP A 110 -4.01 -4.77 20.58
N LYS A 111 -3.14 -4.33 21.50
CA LYS A 111 -2.07 -3.37 21.18
C LYS A 111 -1.00 -3.97 20.26
N GLY A 112 -0.61 -5.22 20.46
CA GLY A 112 0.39 -5.91 19.66
C GLY A 112 -0.09 -6.12 18.22
N SER A 113 -1.32 -6.61 18.08
CA SER A 113 -2.00 -6.76 16.79
C SER A 113 -2.10 -5.41 16.06
N PHE A 114 -2.44 -4.33 16.76
CA PHE A 114 -2.47 -2.98 16.20
C PHE A 114 -1.10 -2.50 15.71
N GLU A 115 -0.06 -2.60 16.55
CA GLU A 115 1.30 -2.13 16.22
C GLU A 115 1.88 -2.92 15.04
N TYR A 116 1.74 -4.24 15.05
CA TYR A 116 2.27 -5.12 13.99
C TYR A 116 1.54 -4.93 12.66
N TRP A 117 0.21 -4.87 12.69
CA TRP A 117 -0.58 -4.63 11.48
C TRP A 117 -0.28 -3.26 10.86
N THR A 118 -0.19 -2.23 11.71
CA THR A 118 0.19 -0.87 11.28
C THR A 118 1.55 -0.88 10.60
N LYS A 119 2.54 -1.59 11.17
CA LYS A 119 3.88 -1.70 10.58
C LYS A 119 3.83 -2.36 9.20
N LYS A 120 3.14 -3.50 9.04
CA LYS A 120 2.99 -4.17 7.74
C LYS A 120 2.36 -3.25 6.68
N THR A 121 1.30 -2.53 7.05
CA THR A 121 0.63 -1.59 6.12
C THR A 121 1.54 -0.41 5.77
N LEU A 122 2.35 0.09 6.73
CA LEU A 122 3.33 1.15 6.46
C LEU A 122 4.47 0.67 5.55
N ASP A 123 4.93 -0.57 5.69
CA ASP A 123 5.96 -1.13 4.81
C ASP A 123 5.51 -1.09 3.35
N VAL A 124 4.30 -1.60 3.04
CA VAL A 124 3.71 -1.52 1.69
C VAL A 124 3.58 -0.06 1.25
N LYS A 125 2.97 0.80 2.08
CA LYS A 125 2.77 2.22 1.74
C LYS A 125 4.07 2.94 1.40
N PHE A 126 5.14 2.72 2.17
CA PHE A 126 6.41 3.39 1.94
C PHE A 126 7.12 2.86 0.70
N MET A 127 7.04 1.55 0.43
CA MET A 127 7.54 0.98 -0.83
C MET A 127 6.76 1.53 -2.04
N SER A 128 5.42 1.62 -1.96
CA SER A 128 4.60 2.21 -3.03
C SER A 128 4.95 3.68 -3.25
N ALA A 129 5.19 4.44 -2.17
CA ALA A 129 5.53 5.85 -2.26
C ALA A 129 6.92 6.07 -2.86
N ALA A 130 7.89 5.22 -2.52
CA ALA A 130 9.22 5.25 -3.11
C ALA A 130 9.15 4.96 -4.62
N TRP A 131 8.39 3.94 -5.02
CA TRP A 131 8.16 3.62 -6.44
C TRP A 131 7.50 4.78 -7.19
N TYR A 132 6.41 5.33 -6.66
CA TYR A 132 5.71 6.48 -7.25
C TYR A 132 6.60 7.71 -7.39
N LYS A 133 7.47 7.97 -6.40
CA LYS A 133 8.43 9.08 -6.46
C LYS A 133 9.48 8.86 -7.55
N ALA A 134 10.03 7.66 -7.64
CA ALA A 134 11.02 7.32 -8.67
C ALA A 134 10.46 7.48 -10.09
N GLU A 135 9.20 7.11 -10.33
CA GLU A 135 8.57 7.27 -11.65
C GLU A 135 8.25 8.72 -12.03
N GLN A 136 7.95 9.57 -11.05
CA GLN A 136 7.84 11.01 -11.30
C GLN A 136 9.19 11.62 -11.66
N GLU A 137 10.24 11.32 -10.88
CA GLU A 137 11.60 11.82 -11.13
C GLU A 137 12.15 11.36 -12.50
N ALA A 138 11.89 10.11 -12.88
CA ALA A 138 12.32 9.58 -14.18
C ALA A 138 11.70 10.36 -15.35
N ALA A 139 10.46 10.79 -15.19
CA ALA A 139 9.75 11.50 -16.23
C ALA A 139 10.05 13.00 -16.28
N GLU A 140 10.27 13.64 -15.12
CA GLU A 140 10.80 14.99 -15.08
C GLU A 140 12.16 15.06 -15.80
N LYS A 141 13.02 14.06 -15.59
CA LYS A 141 14.29 13.93 -16.32
C LYS A 141 14.08 13.76 -17.82
N ALA A 142 13.19 12.87 -18.24
CA ALA A 142 12.88 12.66 -19.65
C ALA A 142 12.33 13.92 -20.34
N ALA A 143 11.52 14.72 -19.64
CA ALA A 143 10.99 15.99 -20.15
C ALA A 143 12.05 17.12 -20.19
N SER A 144 13.08 17.05 -19.35
CA SER A 144 14.17 18.04 -19.28
C SER A 144 15.38 17.73 -20.18
N ALA A 145 15.40 16.57 -20.83
CA ALA A 145 16.49 16.19 -21.71
C ALA A 145 16.45 17.08 -22.98
N PRO A 146 17.53 17.82 -23.31
CA PRO A 146 17.56 18.60 -24.54
C PRO A 146 17.44 17.66 -25.74
N GLU A 147 16.60 18.03 -26.72
CA GLU A 147 16.59 17.40 -28.03
C GLU A 147 17.99 17.58 -28.63
N GLU A 148 18.84 16.56 -28.54
CA GLU A 148 20.09 16.52 -29.31
C GLU A 148 19.69 16.46 -30.79
N ASN A 149 19.84 17.62 -31.43
CA ASN A 149 19.55 17.88 -32.84
C ASN A 149 20.09 16.78 -33.76
N GLN A 150 19.21 16.34 -34.67
CA GLN A 150 19.58 15.68 -35.92
C GLN A 150 20.46 16.56 -36.79
#